data_AF-A6GIT0-F1
#
_entry.id   AF-A6GIT0-F1
#
_cell.length_a   1.000
_cell.length_b   1.000
_cell.length_c   1.000
_cell.angle_alpha   90.00
_cell.angle_beta   90.00
_cell.angle_gamma   90.00
#
_symmetry.space_group_name_H-M   'P 1'
#
loop_
_entity.id
_entity.type
_entity.pdbx_description
1 polymer ?
#
loop_
_entity_poly.entity_id
_entity_poly.type
_entity_poly.pdbx_seq_one_letter_code
_entity_poly.pdbx_strand_id
1 'polypeptide(L)'
;MSDDRPFLKKDFAGLVDETLTHLRSGAGGRVVLDDATEGSVLRTLVEAFSRELAVCYEQLEAVYEASYLETATGAALDRVVELIGIARHEAGWLEGDAVFARATPAPFDIDIPAGTLVAGKGVQGFETLVAETLPAGRSSVRVPIRSLVPEGASVEPNKLSILNRPIPGIETVSNPAVLLPRRDPESDDDLRARALGAIRGGRSATVSAIERAVLALGIVEVSVSEDPERAGLVKVVIGDLDLTQGELAAAQAAVEAVRPVGVRVDAFQAAAVWIQVRVTVELEALLDAQSEAALRAELEAIVREFFTKLEVNESVRWNKLRNLLAAHPSVAEVALPTSETVDDGELVVSPTWPLLAVDRKTAAPVMTTSDGAPRLLGTESAPVGVFVGVEERARLHATPQLDLQPPELAVWIDVEADHASGSDVAVVEAALREELAKIFPAEALQNPVSVSWNELSTRLDGVADLDSGSLRFVILHARDGRVVTVADDPAASEHTTFVIRERIEIRNVHLFEAED
;
A
#
# COMPACT_ATOMS: atom_id res chain seq x y z
N MET A 1 -2.19 -21.31 9.35
CA MET A 1 -1.43 -21.97 10.42
C MET A 1 -1.29 -23.42 9.99
N SER A 2 -0.09 -23.85 9.58
CA SER A 2 0.13 -25.25 9.23
C SER A 2 -0.08 -26.10 10.49
N ASP A 3 -0.76 -27.22 10.34
CA ASP A 3 -1.13 -28.16 11.41
C ASP A 3 0.07 -28.98 11.92
N ASP A 4 1.26 -28.37 11.91
CA ASP A 4 2.52 -28.98 12.34
C ASP A 4 2.74 -28.61 13.81
N ARG A 5 1.87 -29.12 14.68
CA ARG A 5 2.04 -28.96 16.13
C ARG A 5 3.17 -29.89 16.59
N PRO A 6 4.24 -29.38 17.22
CA PRO A 6 5.33 -30.21 17.72
C PRO A 6 4.86 -31.20 18.80
N PHE A 7 3.82 -30.81 19.55
CA PHE A 7 3.17 -31.66 20.54
C PHE A 7 1.83 -32.14 19.99
N LEU A 8 1.74 -33.46 19.80
CA LEU A 8 0.51 -34.14 19.37
C LEU A 8 -0.17 -34.74 20.58
N LYS A 9 -1.28 -34.12 21.02
CA LYS A 9 -2.14 -34.70 22.05
C LYS A 9 -2.77 -35.98 21.52
N LYS A 10 -2.67 -37.07 22.29
CA LYS A 10 -3.41 -38.30 22.03
C LYS A 10 -4.72 -38.30 22.79
N ASP A 11 -5.80 -38.54 22.07
CA ASP A 11 -7.12 -38.66 22.67
C ASP A 11 -7.34 -40.07 23.25
N PHE A 12 -8.39 -40.21 24.05
CA PHE A 12 -8.71 -41.48 24.69
C PHE A 12 -8.90 -42.62 23.67
N ALA A 13 -9.63 -42.35 22.58
CA ALA A 13 -9.93 -43.37 21.57
C ALA A 13 -8.65 -43.84 20.85
N GLY A 14 -7.78 -42.90 20.45
CA GLY A 14 -6.49 -43.21 19.86
C GLY A 14 -5.59 -43.98 20.81
N LEU A 15 -5.53 -43.59 22.10
CA LEU A 15 -4.74 -44.32 23.11
C LEU A 15 -5.22 -45.77 23.27
N VAL A 16 -6.53 -46.00 23.32
CA VAL A 16 -7.09 -47.35 23.44
C VAL A 16 -6.78 -48.18 22.20
N ASP A 17 -6.96 -47.62 21.00
CA ASP A 17 -6.69 -48.35 19.75
C ASP A 17 -5.20 -48.66 19.57
N GLU A 18 -4.32 -47.69 19.83
CA GLU A 18 -2.87 -47.88 19.77
C GLU A 18 -2.40 -48.93 20.78
N THR A 19 -2.88 -48.87 22.03
CA THR A 19 -2.47 -49.82 23.06
C THR A 19 -2.96 -51.24 22.75
N LEU A 20 -4.18 -51.42 22.26
CA LEU A 20 -4.69 -52.72 21.84
C LEU A 20 -3.95 -53.27 20.62
N THR A 21 -3.68 -52.41 19.64
CA THR A 21 -2.88 -52.76 18.46
C THR A 21 -1.48 -53.21 18.87
N HIS A 22 -0.86 -52.49 19.81
CA HIS A 22 0.44 -52.86 20.35
C HIS A 22 0.40 -54.20 21.11
N LEU A 23 -0.62 -54.47 21.93
CA LEU A 23 -0.79 -55.75 22.63
C LEU A 23 -1.02 -56.93 21.67
N ARG A 24 -1.74 -56.72 20.57
CA ARG A 24 -1.96 -57.71 19.52
C ARG A 24 -0.71 -58.01 18.70
N SER A 25 0.20 -57.03 18.57
CA SER A 25 1.43 -57.20 17.79
C SER A 25 2.41 -58.22 18.37
N GLY A 26 2.33 -58.52 19.68
CA GLY A 26 3.31 -59.37 20.37
C GLY A 26 4.73 -58.80 20.37
N ALA A 27 4.90 -57.51 20.04
CA ALA A 27 6.19 -56.86 19.92
C ALA A 27 7.04 -57.03 21.20
N GLY A 28 8.32 -57.34 21.02
CA GLY A 28 9.25 -57.61 22.12
C GLY A 28 9.15 -59.02 22.74
N GLY A 29 8.53 -59.99 22.04
CA GLY A 29 8.47 -61.39 22.50
C GLY A 29 7.40 -61.66 23.56
N ARG A 30 6.39 -60.79 23.64
CA ARG A 30 5.28 -60.90 24.59
C ARG A 30 4.19 -61.85 24.07
N VAL A 31 3.43 -62.44 24.98
CA VAL A 31 2.24 -63.22 24.64
C VAL A 31 1.23 -62.29 23.96
N VAL A 32 0.74 -62.71 22.78
CA VAL A 32 -0.29 -61.97 22.03
C VAL A 32 -1.60 -62.03 22.80
N LEU A 33 -2.20 -60.87 23.02
CA LEU A 33 -3.52 -60.76 23.62
C LEU A 33 -4.48 -60.17 22.59
N ASP A 34 -5.52 -60.92 22.22
CA ASP A 34 -6.38 -60.64 21.07
C ASP A 34 -7.84 -60.28 21.42
N ASP A 35 -8.28 -60.59 22.64
CA ASP A 35 -9.63 -60.30 23.16
C ASP A 35 -9.89 -58.80 23.40
N ALA A 36 -10.07 -58.05 22.31
CA ALA A 36 -10.40 -56.63 22.31
C ALA A 36 -11.90 -56.36 22.20
N THR A 37 -12.75 -57.35 22.47
CA THR A 37 -14.20 -57.21 22.42
C THR A 37 -14.66 -56.21 23.48
N GLU A 38 -15.67 -55.40 23.18
CA GLU A 38 -16.26 -54.49 24.16
C GLU A 38 -16.82 -55.28 25.36
N GLY A 39 -16.47 -54.85 26.57
CA GLY A 39 -16.80 -55.57 27.81
C GLY A 39 -15.85 -56.72 28.18
N SER A 40 -14.79 -56.99 27.40
CA SER A 40 -13.75 -57.93 27.82
C SER A 40 -12.94 -57.38 29.00
N VAL A 41 -12.38 -58.26 29.83
CA VAL A 41 -11.52 -57.86 30.96
C VAL A 41 -10.31 -57.08 30.45
N LEU A 42 -9.74 -57.51 29.34
CA LEU A 42 -8.59 -56.85 28.73
C LEU A 42 -8.95 -55.45 28.24
N ARG A 43 -10.04 -55.30 27.48
CA ARG A 43 -10.50 -54.01 26.96
C ARG A 43 -10.82 -53.06 28.10
N THR A 44 -11.49 -53.53 29.14
CA THR A 44 -11.85 -52.74 30.34
C THR A 44 -10.60 -52.21 31.06
N LEU A 45 -9.56 -53.04 31.23
CA LEU A 45 -8.30 -52.62 31.84
C LEU A 45 -7.54 -51.60 30.99
N VAL A 46 -7.52 -51.81 29.66
CA VAL A 46 -6.89 -50.89 28.72
C VAL A 46 -7.62 -49.54 28.70
N GLU A 47 -8.94 -49.53 28.73
CA GLU A 47 -9.75 -48.31 28.82
C GLU A 47 -9.50 -47.59 30.15
N ALA A 48 -9.47 -48.30 31.28
CA ALA A 48 -9.16 -47.67 32.57
C ALA A 48 -7.77 -46.99 32.55
N PHE A 49 -6.76 -47.65 32.00
CA PHE A 49 -5.41 -47.08 31.89
C PHE A 49 -5.33 -45.93 30.88
N SER A 50 -5.98 -46.08 29.72
CA SER A 50 -6.00 -45.06 28.66
C SER A 50 -6.73 -43.80 29.10
N ARG A 51 -7.73 -43.92 29.98
CA ARG A 51 -8.40 -42.77 30.59
C ARG A 51 -7.45 -41.95 31.45
N GLU A 52 -6.69 -42.59 32.32
CA GLU A 52 -5.70 -41.89 33.15
C GLU A 52 -4.56 -41.32 32.30
N LEU A 53 -4.11 -42.05 31.27
CA LEU A 53 -3.15 -41.50 30.30
C LEU A 53 -3.70 -40.29 29.55
N ALA A 54 -4.96 -40.31 29.12
CA ALA A 54 -5.60 -39.18 28.45
C ALA A 54 -5.59 -37.94 29.36
N VAL A 55 -5.92 -38.10 30.64
CA VAL A 55 -5.82 -37.01 31.63
C VAL A 55 -4.38 -36.49 31.74
N CYS A 56 -3.38 -37.36 31.75
CA CYS A 56 -1.98 -36.94 31.72
C CYS A 56 -1.64 -36.16 30.44
N TYR A 57 -2.13 -36.57 29.27
CA TYR A 57 -1.92 -35.85 28.01
C TYR A 57 -2.59 -34.46 28.02
N GLU A 58 -3.78 -34.32 28.60
CA GLU A 58 -4.43 -33.01 28.80
C GLU A 58 -3.59 -32.11 29.71
N GLN A 59 -3.05 -32.66 30.81
CA GLN A 59 -2.18 -31.90 31.71
C GLN A 59 -0.86 -31.49 31.02
N LEU A 60 -0.28 -32.38 30.20
CA LEU A 60 0.94 -32.07 29.44
C LEU A 60 0.69 -31.00 28.37
N GLU A 61 -0.45 -31.02 27.70
CA GLU A 61 -0.85 -29.97 26.76
C GLU A 61 -0.96 -28.62 27.47
N ALA A 62 -1.63 -28.57 28.63
CA ALA A 62 -1.74 -27.35 29.42
C ALA A 62 -0.36 -26.80 29.85
N VAL A 63 0.58 -27.67 30.24
CA VAL A 63 1.95 -27.26 30.58
C VAL A 63 2.71 -26.77 29.33
N TYR A 64 2.52 -27.42 28.19
CA TYR A 64 3.11 -27.01 26.93
C TYR A 64 2.60 -25.62 26.52
N GLU A 65 1.30 -25.40 26.51
CA GLU A 65 0.68 -24.10 26.20
C GLU A 65 1.06 -23.01 27.19
N ALA A 66 1.24 -23.34 28.47
CA ALA A 66 1.72 -22.40 29.49
C ALA A 66 3.15 -21.88 29.25
N SER A 67 3.92 -22.51 28.36
CA SER A 67 5.32 -22.16 28.09
C SER A 67 5.51 -21.12 26.99
N TYR A 68 4.47 -20.81 26.21
CA TYR A 68 4.56 -19.85 25.10
C TYR A 68 3.83 -18.56 25.40
N LEU A 69 4.42 -17.43 25.02
CA LEU A 69 3.85 -16.10 25.24
C LEU A 69 2.44 -15.94 24.61
N GLU A 70 2.20 -16.59 23.47
CA GLU A 70 0.93 -16.49 22.75
C GLU A 70 -0.22 -17.23 23.44
N THR A 71 0.06 -18.38 24.07
CA THR A 71 -0.96 -19.27 24.64
C THR A 71 -1.03 -19.23 26.17
N ALA A 72 0.04 -18.81 26.85
CA ALA A 72 0.07 -18.72 28.30
C ALA A 72 -0.96 -17.69 28.82
N THR A 73 -1.54 -18.00 29.98
CA THR A 73 -2.55 -17.18 30.68
C THR A 73 -2.24 -17.11 32.18
N GLY A 74 -2.77 -16.08 32.84
CA GLY A 74 -2.62 -15.81 34.28
C GLY A 74 -1.17 -15.87 34.75
N ALA A 75 -0.94 -16.61 35.85
CA ALA A 75 0.39 -16.73 36.47
C ALA A 75 1.45 -17.35 35.54
N ALA A 76 1.07 -18.20 34.59
CA ALA A 76 2.02 -18.74 33.63
C ALA A 76 2.53 -17.64 32.67
N LEU A 77 1.62 -16.79 32.19
CA LEU A 77 1.97 -15.63 31.36
C LEU A 77 2.92 -14.70 32.14
N ASP A 78 2.62 -14.43 33.41
CA ASP A 78 3.45 -13.59 34.27
C ASP A 78 4.89 -14.12 34.36
N ARG A 79 5.08 -15.44 34.49
CA ARG A 79 6.41 -16.07 34.50
C ARG A 79 7.12 -15.99 33.16
N VAL A 80 6.39 -16.13 32.05
CA VAL A 80 6.97 -16.01 30.70
C VAL A 80 7.45 -14.59 30.45
N VAL A 81 6.66 -13.56 30.80
CA VAL A 81 7.06 -12.16 30.61
C VAL A 81 8.13 -11.70 31.61
N GLU A 82 8.23 -12.33 32.78
CA GLU A 82 9.31 -12.07 33.75
C GLU A 82 10.70 -12.37 33.15
N LEU A 83 10.81 -13.36 32.25
CA LEU A 83 12.07 -13.70 31.55
C LEU A 83 12.62 -12.54 30.72
N ILE A 84 11.77 -11.64 30.24
CA ILE A 84 12.14 -10.43 29.49
C ILE A 84 12.14 -9.18 30.36
N GLY A 85 12.09 -9.34 31.68
CA GLY A 85 12.15 -8.24 32.65
C GLY A 85 10.87 -7.41 32.76
N ILE A 86 9.73 -7.98 32.34
CA ILE A 86 8.43 -7.31 32.40
C ILE A 86 7.60 -7.91 33.54
N ALA A 87 6.94 -7.03 34.31
CA ALA A 87 5.97 -7.41 35.32
C ALA A 87 4.59 -6.83 34.97
N ARG A 88 3.53 -7.50 35.41
CA ARG A 88 2.14 -7.05 35.25
C ARG A 88 1.91 -5.78 36.05
N HIS A 89 1.09 -4.88 35.50
CA HIS A 89 0.58 -3.77 36.29
C HIS A 89 -0.56 -4.26 37.21
N GLU A 90 -0.27 -4.29 38.50
CA GLU A 90 -1.23 -4.63 39.54
C GLU A 90 -2.39 -3.64 39.64
N ALA A 91 -3.48 -4.09 40.26
CA ALA A 91 -4.60 -3.23 40.60
C ALA A 91 -4.13 -2.06 41.50
N GLY A 92 -4.70 -0.88 41.27
CA GLY A 92 -4.47 0.28 42.13
C GLY A 92 -5.11 0.12 43.51
N TRP A 93 -4.73 0.98 44.47
CA TRP A 93 -5.37 1.02 45.79
C TRP A 93 -6.89 1.19 45.69
N LEU A 94 -7.59 0.58 46.66
CA LEU A 94 -9.02 0.83 46.85
C LEU A 94 -9.19 2.22 47.45
N GLU A 95 -9.91 3.07 46.76
CA GLU A 95 -10.17 4.45 47.16
C GLU A 95 -11.69 4.69 47.25
N GLY A 96 -12.07 5.65 48.11
CA GLY A 96 -13.45 6.11 48.24
C GLY A 96 -13.63 6.94 49.51
N ASP A 97 -14.86 7.17 49.92
CA ASP A 97 -15.16 8.00 51.08
C ASP A 97 -15.56 7.16 52.30
N ALA A 98 -15.10 7.57 53.47
CA ALA A 98 -15.65 7.15 54.76
C ALA A 98 -16.41 8.31 55.40
N VAL A 99 -17.58 8.01 55.96
CA VAL A 99 -18.39 8.93 56.74
C VAL A 99 -18.07 8.70 58.21
N PHE A 100 -17.53 9.72 58.87
CA PHE A 100 -17.34 9.75 60.31
C PHE A 100 -18.53 10.49 60.91
N ALA A 101 -19.21 9.86 61.87
CA ALA A 101 -20.48 10.36 62.39
C ALA A 101 -20.61 10.21 63.91
N ARG A 102 -21.57 10.98 64.44
CA ARG A 102 -21.99 11.01 65.84
C ARG A 102 -23.50 11.20 65.92
N ALA A 103 -24.14 10.70 66.97
CA ALA A 103 -25.59 10.73 67.11
C ALA A 103 -26.16 12.16 67.32
N THR A 104 -25.43 13.03 68.02
CA THR A 104 -25.84 14.43 68.25
C THR A 104 -24.96 15.40 67.47
N PRO A 105 -25.39 16.64 67.17
CA PRO A 105 -24.52 17.66 66.58
C PRO A 105 -23.25 17.91 67.40
N ALA A 106 -22.13 18.21 66.72
CA ALA A 106 -20.85 18.48 67.35
C ALA A 106 -20.89 19.77 68.19
N PRO A 107 -20.48 19.74 69.48
CA PRO A 107 -20.50 20.92 70.34
C PRO A 107 -19.34 21.89 70.06
N PHE A 108 -18.28 21.43 69.40
CA PHE A 108 -17.12 22.18 68.92
C PHE A 108 -16.54 21.45 67.69
N ASP A 109 -15.61 22.08 66.99
CA ASP A 109 -14.95 21.50 65.81
C ASP A 109 -14.10 20.28 66.21
N ILE A 110 -14.33 19.14 65.55
CA ILE A 110 -13.62 17.88 65.84
C ILE A 110 -12.70 17.55 64.67
N ASP A 111 -11.40 17.51 64.93
CA ASP A 111 -10.40 17.20 63.91
C ASP A 111 -10.21 15.69 63.72
N ILE A 112 -10.28 15.27 62.46
CA ILE A 112 -9.96 13.93 62.01
C ILE A 112 -8.59 14.01 61.31
N PRO A 113 -7.51 13.51 61.93
CA PRO A 113 -6.19 13.59 61.33
C PRO A 113 -6.08 12.68 60.10
N ALA A 114 -5.23 13.07 59.15
CA ALA A 114 -4.77 12.19 58.09
C ALA A 114 -4.04 10.97 58.69
N GLY A 115 -4.14 9.81 58.05
CA GLY A 115 -3.58 8.55 58.54
C GLY A 115 -4.42 7.87 59.64
N THR A 116 -5.67 8.30 59.84
CA THR A 116 -6.60 7.61 60.76
C THR A 116 -6.97 6.25 60.20
N LEU A 117 -6.73 5.19 60.97
CA LEU A 117 -6.99 3.81 60.55
C LEU A 117 -8.46 3.39 60.78
N VAL A 118 -9.09 2.94 59.71
CA VAL A 118 -10.46 2.42 59.66
C VAL A 118 -10.43 0.97 59.18
N ALA A 119 -11.21 0.10 59.82
CA ALA A 119 -11.27 -1.32 59.49
C ALA A 119 -12.71 -1.86 59.47
N GLY A 120 -12.86 -3.07 58.93
CA GLY A 120 -14.11 -3.83 58.91
C GLY A 120 -13.86 -5.29 59.29
N LYS A 121 -14.93 -6.03 59.62
CA LYS A 121 -14.79 -7.47 59.91
C LYS A 121 -14.46 -8.24 58.62
N GLY A 122 -13.28 -8.85 58.57
CA GLY A 122 -12.81 -9.59 57.38
C GLY A 122 -12.48 -8.70 56.18
N VAL A 123 -12.30 -7.40 56.41
CA VAL A 123 -11.93 -6.41 55.38
C VAL A 123 -10.55 -5.86 55.72
N GLN A 124 -9.74 -5.58 54.70
CA GLN A 124 -8.44 -4.96 54.90
C GLN A 124 -8.54 -3.57 55.56
N GLY A 125 -7.44 -3.11 56.17
CA GLY A 125 -7.40 -1.79 56.79
C GLY A 125 -7.33 -0.67 55.76
N PHE A 126 -7.92 0.48 56.10
CA PHE A 126 -7.92 1.71 55.33
C PHE A 126 -7.36 2.85 56.18
N GLU A 127 -6.81 3.86 55.53
CA GLU A 127 -6.34 5.09 56.16
C GLU A 127 -6.98 6.33 55.52
N THR A 128 -7.18 7.40 56.30
CA THR A 128 -7.63 8.69 55.76
C THR A 128 -6.51 9.40 55.01
N LEU A 129 -6.78 9.91 53.81
CA LEU A 129 -5.79 10.56 52.95
C LEU A 129 -5.50 12.01 53.35
N VAL A 130 -6.53 12.70 53.85
CA VAL A 130 -6.46 14.11 54.23
C VAL A 130 -7.01 14.29 55.64
N ALA A 131 -6.55 15.34 56.30
CA ALA A 131 -7.15 15.78 57.54
C ALA A 131 -8.42 16.55 57.22
N GLU A 132 -9.51 16.25 57.94
CA GLU A 132 -10.81 16.89 57.78
C GLU A 132 -11.39 17.22 59.15
N THR A 133 -12.16 18.30 59.23
CA THR A 133 -12.76 18.75 60.49
C THR A 133 -14.27 18.59 60.40
N LEU A 134 -14.86 17.92 61.39
CA LEU A 134 -16.31 17.94 61.60
C LEU A 134 -16.69 19.25 62.30
N PRO A 135 -17.31 20.23 61.60
CA PRO A 135 -17.59 21.53 62.19
C PRO A 135 -18.68 21.42 63.26
N ALA A 136 -18.62 22.32 64.25
CA ALA A 136 -19.64 22.49 65.26
C ALA A 136 -21.04 22.63 64.63
N GLY A 137 -22.02 21.94 65.19
CA GLY A 137 -23.40 21.93 64.69
C GLY A 137 -23.69 20.89 63.60
N ARG A 138 -22.71 20.14 63.08
CA ARG A 138 -22.93 18.99 62.17
C ARG A 138 -22.79 17.65 62.89
N SER A 139 -23.40 16.60 62.34
CA SER A 139 -23.37 15.23 62.89
C SER A 139 -22.49 14.25 62.10
N SER A 140 -22.06 14.61 60.89
CA SER A 140 -21.23 13.75 60.04
C SER A 140 -20.34 14.53 59.07
N VAL A 141 -19.19 13.97 58.74
CA VAL A 141 -18.25 14.49 57.73
C VAL A 141 -17.77 13.34 56.84
N ARG A 142 -17.55 13.62 55.55
CA ARG A 142 -16.97 12.66 54.58
C ARG A 142 -15.47 12.92 54.47
N VAL A 143 -14.68 11.86 54.55
CA VAL A 143 -13.23 11.93 54.45
C VAL A 143 -12.77 10.85 53.47
N PRO A 144 -11.95 11.20 52.46
CA PRO A 144 -11.45 10.21 51.52
C PRO A 144 -10.47 9.27 52.22
N ILE A 145 -10.62 7.98 51.94
CA ILE A 145 -9.85 6.87 52.48
C ILE A 145 -9.20 6.05 51.37
N ARG A 146 -8.08 5.40 51.71
CA ARG A 146 -7.34 4.49 50.83
C ARG A 146 -6.99 3.21 51.57
N SER A 147 -6.97 2.08 50.88
CA SER A 147 -6.49 0.81 51.46
C SER A 147 -5.00 0.89 51.84
N LEU A 148 -4.62 0.15 52.90
CA LEU A 148 -3.22 0.05 53.34
C LEU A 148 -2.35 -0.77 52.37
N VAL A 149 -2.98 -1.73 51.68
CA VAL A 149 -2.35 -2.57 50.66
C VAL A 149 -3.04 -2.26 49.33
N PRO A 150 -2.30 -2.11 48.21
CA PRO A 150 -2.89 -1.81 46.91
C PRO A 150 -3.83 -2.91 46.42
N GLU A 151 -3.56 -4.15 46.78
CA GLU A 151 -4.32 -5.33 46.36
C GLU A 151 -5.50 -5.59 47.30
N GLY A 152 -6.69 -5.86 46.73
CA GLY A 152 -7.84 -6.29 47.50
C GLY A 152 -9.13 -6.38 46.71
N ALA A 153 -10.05 -7.23 47.17
CA ALA A 153 -11.40 -7.29 46.63
C ALA A 153 -12.18 -6.02 46.96
N SER A 154 -13.14 -5.66 46.11
CA SER A 154 -14.04 -4.52 46.35
C SER A 154 -14.74 -4.64 47.71
N VAL A 155 -14.91 -3.51 48.38
CA VAL A 155 -15.54 -3.46 49.71
C VAL A 155 -16.93 -2.90 49.57
N GLU A 156 -17.94 -3.74 49.82
CA GLU A 156 -19.35 -3.36 49.80
C GLU A 156 -19.67 -2.23 50.80
N PRO A 157 -20.75 -1.44 50.57
CA PRO A 157 -21.20 -0.42 51.49
C PRO A 157 -21.39 -0.92 52.93
N ASN A 158 -21.06 -0.06 53.90
CA ASN A 158 -21.20 -0.27 55.35
C ASN A 158 -20.38 -1.44 55.93
N LYS A 159 -19.35 -1.91 55.24
CA LYS A 159 -18.45 -2.95 55.75
C LYS A 159 -17.32 -2.39 56.61
N LEU A 160 -16.88 -1.16 56.35
CA LEU A 160 -15.99 -0.42 57.25
C LEU A 160 -16.81 0.10 58.43
N SER A 161 -16.47 -0.32 59.64
CA SER A 161 -17.28 -0.01 60.85
C SER A 161 -16.47 0.12 62.13
N ILE A 162 -15.17 -0.14 62.08
CA ILE A 162 -14.29 -0.19 63.24
C ILE A 162 -13.27 0.92 63.13
N LEU A 163 -13.17 1.76 64.16
CA LEU A 163 -12.06 2.70 64.34
C LEU A 163 -10.99 2.03 65.21
N ASN A 164 -9.80 1.81 64.65
CA ASN A 164 -8.71 1.18 65.41
C ASN A 164 -8.21 2.09 66.53
N ARG A 165 -8.23 3.41 66.27
CA ARG A 165 -7.93 4.44 67.27
C ARG A 165 -9.14 5.38 67.38
N PRO A 166 -9.91 5.31 68.48
CA PRO A 166 -11.05 6.20 68.67
C PRO A 166 -10.65 7.68 68.64
N ILE A 167 -11.44 8.49 67.92
CA ILE A 167 -11.32 9.95 67.90
C ILE A 167 -12.36 10.52 68.86
N PRO A 168 -11.98 11.32 69.87
CA PRO A 168 -12.94 11.92 70.79
C PRO A 168 -14.02 12.71 70.04
N GLY A 169 -15.30 12.38 70.29
CA GLY A 169 -16.44 13.05 69.67
C GLY A 169 -16.93 12.44 68.34
N ILE A 170 -16.28 11.39 67.83
CA ILE A 170 -16.78 10.56 66.74
C ILE A 170 -17.19 9.18 67.30
N GLU A 171 -18.39 8.71 66.94
CA GLU A 171 -18.97 7.48 67.48
C GLU A 171 -18.95 6.34 66.46
N THR A 172 -19.17 6.64 65.18
CA THR A 172 -19.27 5.64 64.11
C THR A 172 -18.48 6.06 62.88
N VAL A 173 -18.03 5.05 62.13
CA VAL A 173 -17.43 5.20 60.81
C VAL A 173 -18.13 4.24 59.85
N SER A 174 -18.43 4.68 58.63
CA SER A 174 -19.04 3.82 57.60
C SER A 174 -18.66 4.26 56.19
N ASN A 175 -18.44 3.32 55.28
CA ASN A 175 -18.34 3.63 53.85
C ASN A 175 -19.74 3.61 53.21
N PRO A 176 -20.28 4.73 52.70
CA PRO A 176 -21.63 4.78 52.13
C PRO A 176 -21.71 4.15 50.74
N ALA A 177 -20.59 4.05 50.03
CA ALA A 177 -20.48 3.49 48.69
C ALA A 177 -19.49 2.31 48.66
N VAL A 178 -19.52 1.54 47.58
CA VAL A 178 -18.54 0.48 47.31
C VAL A 178 -17.16 1.12 47.12
N LEU A 179 -16.13 0.53 47.73
CA LEU A 179 -14.74 0.94 47.52
C LEU A 179 -14.15 0.09 46.41
N LEU A 180 -13.69 0.74 45.35
CA LEU A 180 -13.18 0.12 44.13
C LEU A 180 -11.72 0.53 43.91
N PRO A 181 -10.93 -0.29 43.21
CA PRO A 181 -9.58 0.08 42.85
C PRO A 181 -9.60 1.25 41.87
N ARG A 182 -8.65 2.17 42.01
CA ARG A 182 -8.53 3.32 41.09
C ARG A 182 -8.19 2.90 39.65
N ARG A 183 -7.58 1.73 39.49
CA ARG A 183 -7.19 1.12 38.21
C ARG A 183 -7.39 -0.39 38.31
N ASP A 184 -8.02 -0.97 37.32
CA ASP A 184 -8.14 -2.42 37.18
C ASP A 184 -6.77 -3.07 36.91
N PRO A 185 -6.56 -4.33 37.34
CA PRO A 185 -5.35 -5.05 36.99
C PRO A 185 -5.23 -5.19 35.47
N GLU A 186 -4.01 -5.14 34.95
CA GLU A 186 -3.75 -5.33 33.52
C GLU A 186 -4.21 -6.72 33.08
N SER A 187 -4.94 -6.79 31.96
CA SER A 187 -5.43 -8.06 31.41
C SER A 187 -4.31 -8.88 30.78
N ASP A 188 -4.54 -10.18 30.60
CA ASP A 188 -3.57 -11.07 29.91
C ASP A 188 -3.28 -10.61 28.47
N ASP A 189 -4.30 -10.11 27.78
CA ASP A 189 -4.17 -9.65 26.40
C ASP A 189 -3.35 -8.35 26.31
N ASP A 190 -3.58 -7.41 27.23
CA ASP A 190 -2.81 -6.16 27.33
C ASP A 190 -1.35 -6.44 27.70
N LEU A 191 -1.13 -7.32 28.68
CA LEU A 191 0.21 -7.74 29.10
C LEU A 191 0.97 -8.39 27.94
N ARG A 192 0.31 -9.29 27.19
CA ARG A 192 0.89 -9.94 26.02
C ARG A 192 1.23 -8.95 24.92
N ALA A 193 0.33 -8.02 24.61
CA ALA A 193 0.57 -6.97 23.63
C ALA A 193 1.77 -6.09 24.00
N ARG A 194 1.88 -5.71 25.28
CA ARG A 194 3.00 -4.93 25.81
C ARG A 194 4.31 -5.72 25.78
N ALA A 195 4.30 -6.99 26.17
CA ALA A 195 5.45 -7.88 26.11
C ALA A 195 5.97 -8.07 24.68
N LEU A 196 5.06 -8.30 23.71
CA LEU A 196 5.40 -8.42 22.30
C LEU A 196 5.97 -7.10 21.75
N GLY A 197 5.39 -5.97 22.17
CA GLY A 197 5.90 -4.63 21.87
C GLY A 197 7.33 -4.43 22.38
N ALA A 198 7.62 -4.86 23.61
CA ALA A 198 8.96 -4.78 24.18
C ALA A 198 9.99 -5.68 23.47
N ILE A 199 9.62 -6.91 23.10
CA ILE A 199 10.49 -7.80 22.31
C ILE A 199 10.82 -7.17 20.94
N ARG A 200 9.83 -6.54 20.29
CA ARG A 200 10.01 -5.87 19.00
C ARG A 200 10.78 -4.55 19.14
N GLY A 201 10.56 -3.82 20.23
CA GLY A 201 11.20 -2.54 20.56
C GLY A 201 12.63 -2.69 21.06
N GLY A 202 12.98 -3.82 21.68
CA GLY A 202 14.34 -4.19 22.09
C GLY A 202 15.30 -4.41 20.92
N ARG A 203 14.82 -4.34 19.68
CA ARG A 203 15.63 -4.29 18.46
C ARG A 203 15.99 -2.83 18.13
N SER A 204 16.54 -2.08 19.08
CA SER A 204 17.20 -0.80 18.76
C SER A 204 18.31 -1.06 17.75
N ALA A 205 18.66 -0.06 16.93
CA ALA A 205 19.79 -0.11 16.01
C ALA A 205 19.69 -1.03 14.77
N THR A 206 18.50 -1.45 14.34
CA THR A 206 18.33 -2.06 13.00
C THR A 206 17.69 -1.06 12.02
N VAL A 207 17.92 -1.24 10.72
CA VAL A 207 17.28 -0.45 9.63
C VAL A 207 15.77 -0.29 9.88
N SER A 208 15.05 -1.41 10.08
CA SER A 208 13.60 -1.39 10.34
C SER A 208 13.19 -0.73 11.66
N ALA A 209 14.09 -0.58 12.63
CA ALA A 209 13.77 0.09 13.89
C ALA A 209 13.82 1.61 13.71
N ILE A 210 14.81 2.09 12.95
CA ILE A 210 14.92 3.49 12.56
C ILE A 210 13.73 3.89 11.67
N GLU A 211 13.38 3.05 10.68
CA GLU A 211 12.18 3.26 9.85
C GLU A 211 10.92 3.38 10.69
N ARG A 212 10.65 2.40 11.57
CA ARG A 212 9.47 2.41 12.43
C ARG A 212 9.42 3.60 13.37
N ALA A 213 10.57 4.06 13.89
CA ALA A 213 10.63 5.21 14.79
C ALA A 213 10.16 6.49 14.09
N VAL A 214 10.51 6.66 12.82
CA VAL A 214 10.07 7.81 12.03
C VAL A 214 8.63 7.65 11.56
N LEU A 215 8.23 6.48 11.08
CA LEU A 215 6.84 6.20 10.65
C LEU A 215 5.82 6.39 11.78
N ALA A 216 6.20 6.13 13.03
CA ALA A 216 5.34 6.33 14.21
C ALA A 216 4.92 7.80 14.42
N LEU A 217 5.63 8.76 13.82
CA LEU A 217 5.30 10.18 13.89
C LEU A 217 4.27 10.62 12.83
N GLY A 218 3.75 9.69 12.03
CA GLY A 218 2.81 9.99 10.94
C GLY A 218 3.48 10.36 9.62
N ILE A 219 4.81 10.24 9.54
CA ILE A 219 5.57 10.41 8.30
C ILE A 219 5.30 9.21 7.40
N VAL A 220 4.98 9.46 6.13
CA VAL A 220 4.55 8.42 5.19
C VAL A 220 5.72 7.56 4.71
N GLU A 221 6.90 8.15 4.57
CA GLU A 221 8.01 7.50 3.87
C GLU A 221 9.38 7.85 4.46
N VAL A 222 10.20 6.81 4.67
CA VAL A 222 11.58 6.92 5.10
C VAL A 222 12.42 5.88 4.38
N SER A 223 13.63 6.28 3.97
CA SER A 223 14.67 5.38 3.47
C SER A 223 15.88 5.44 4.37
N VAL A 224 16.42 4.28 4.73
CA VAL A 224 17.60 4.16 5.58
C VAL A 224 18.67 3.42 4.79
N SER A 225 19.82 4.07 4.60
CA SER A 225 20.95 3.51 3.86
C SER A 225 22.24 3.61 4.66
N GLU A 226 23.07 2.58 4.58
CA GLU A 226 24.41 2.56 5.17
C GLU A 226 25.43 3.09 4.16
N ASP A 227 26.39 3.90 4.63
CA ASP A 227 27.46 4.39 3.78
C ASP A 227 28.51 3.27 3.55
N PRO A 228 28.72 2.81 2.30
CA PRO A 228 29.64 1.71 2.02
C PRO A 228 31.13 2.10 2.19
N GLU A 229 31.45 3.40 2.14
CA GLU A 229 32.83 3.89 2.28
C GLU A 229 33.18 4.23 3.74
N ARG A 230 32.17 4.59 4.55
CA ARG A 230 32.36 5.03 5.94
C ARG A 230 31.55 4.18 6.92
N ALA A 231 32.21 3.15 7.46
CA ALA A 231 31.65 2.30 8.49
C ALA A 231 31.17 3.13 9.70
N GLY A 232 29.95 2.86 10.16
CA GLY A 232 29.34 3.56 11.30
C GLY A 232 28.65 4.88 10.95
N LEU A 233 28.49 5.20 9.66
CA LEU A 233 27.62 6.29 9.19
C LEU A 233 26.35 5.71 8.56
N VAL A 234 25.19 6.05 9.12
CA VAL A 234 23.88 5.71 8.57
C VAL A 234 23.20 6.99 8.13
N LYS A 235 22.69 7.00 6.89
CA LYS A 235 21.90 8.10 6.36
C LYS A 235 20.43 7.73 6.41
N VAL A 236 19.62 8.63 6.94
CA VAL A 236 18.16 8.49 7.03
C VAL A 236 17.53 9.61 6.22
N VAL A 237 16.91 9.24 5.11
CA VAL A 237 16.24 10.17 4.22
C VAL A 237 14.75 10.13 4.49
N ILE A 238 14.21 11.25 4.95
CA ILE A 238 12.77 11.41 5.19
C ILE A 238 12.12 11.88 3.89
N GLY A 239 11.26 11.04 3.31
CA GLY A 239 10.72 11.23 1.97
C GLY A 239 9.62 12.28 1.88
N ASP A 240 9.01 12.66 3.00
CA ASP A 240 7.97 13.68 3.02
C ASP A 240 8.57 15.08 2.87
N LEU A 241 8.20 15.76 1.80
CA LEU A 241 8.79 17.03 1.36
C LEU A 241 8.08 18.26 1.95
N ASP A 242 6.89 18.09 2.51
CA ASP A 242 6.09 19.21 3.05
C ASP A 242 6.14 19.32 4.58
N LEU A 243 7.12 18.65 5.21
CA LEU A 243 7.32 18.69 6.66
C LEU A 243 7.68 20.08 7.18
N THR A 244 7.09 20.45 8.30
CA THR A 244 7.50 21.63 9.06
C THR A 244 8.84 21.39 9.77
N GLN A 245 9.54 22.47 10.14
CA GLN A 245 10.79 22.35 10.91
C GLN A 245 10.61 21.62 12.25
N GLY A 246 9.43 21.74 12.88
CA GLY A 246 9.12 21.05 14.13
C GLY A 246 8.99 19.54 13.95
N GLU A 247 8.30 19.11 12.89
CA GLU A 247 8.14 17.68 12.55
C GLU A 247 9.48 17.04 12.15
N LEU A 248 10.30 17.77 11.38
CA LEU A 248 11.64 17.31 11.03
C LEU A 248 12.52 17.14 12.28
N ALA A 249 12.50 18.09 13.21
CA ALA A 249 13.24 18.00 14.46
C ALA A 249 12.77 16.84 15.34
N ALA A 250 11.44 16.59 15.38
CA ALA A 250 10.88 15.43 16.08
C ALA A 250 11.33 14.11 15.45
N ALA A 251 11.37 14.02 14.12
CA ALA A 251 11.88 12.85 13.40
C ALA A 251 13.36 12.60 13.68
N GLN A 252 14.19 13.64 13.66
CA GLN A 252 15.61 13.55 14.01
C GLN A 252 15.81 13.06 15.46
N ALA A 253 15.00 13.55 16.41
CA ALA A 253 15.05 13.11 17.80
C ALA A 253 14.61 11.64 17.95
N ALA A 254 13.59 11.19 17.21
CA ALA A 254 13.15 9.80 17.23
C ALA A 254 14.21 8.85 16.67
N VAL A 255 14.92 9.26 15.60
CA VAL A 255 16.06 8.50 15.05
C VAL A 255 17.21 8.41 16.06
N GLU A 256 17.56 9.53 16.70
CA GLU A 256 18.64 9.57 17.71
C GLU A 256 18.31 8.70 18.94
N ALA A 257 17.03 8.61 19.33
CA ALA A 257 16.60 7.78 20.47
C ALA A 257 16.79 6.27 20.22
N VAL A 258 16.73 5.82 18.96
CA VAL A 258 16.88 4.40 18.58
C VAL A 258 18.32 4.07 18.14
N ARG A 259 19.17 5.10 18.03
CA ARG A 259 20.55 4.98 17.58
C ARG A 259 21.41 4.19 18.58
N PRO A 260 22.25 3.24 18.11
CA PRO A 260 23.25 2.60 18.98
C PRO A 260 24.39 3.56 19.32
N VAL A 261 25.10 3.26 20.40
CA VAL A 261 26.35 3.96 20.72
C VAL A 261 27.42 3.64 19.67
N GLY A 262 28.12 4.66 19.17
CA GLY A 262 29.24 4.52 18.24
C GLY A 262 28.88 4.60 16.74
N VAL A 263 27.59 4.67 16.40
CA VAL A 263 27.11 4.95 15.04
C VAL A 263 26.68 6.41 14.96
N ARG A 264 27.06 7.10 13.89
CA ARG A 264 26.56 8.44 13.55
C ARG A 264 25.39 8.28 12.59
N VAL A 265 24.26 8.91 12.92
CA VAL A 265 23.09 8.91 12.05
C VAL A 265 22.83 10.34 11.59
N ASP A 266 22.81 10.52 10.27
CA ASP A 266 22.47 11.79 9.65
C ASP A 266 21.06 11.67 9.07
N ALA A 267 20.09 12.27 9.76
CA ALA A 267 18.70 12.28 9.36
C ALA A 267 18.32 13.64 8.75
N PHE A 268 17.87 13.64 7.51
CA PHE A 268 17.51 14.85 6.76
C PHE A 268 16.32 14.60 5.84
N GLN A 269 15.71 15.69 5.40
CA GLN A 269 14.60 15.66 4.45
C GLN A 269 15.13 15.46 3.02
N ALA A 270 14.45 14.65 2.23
CA ALA A 270 14.78 14.45 0.82
C ALA A 270 14.80 15.79 0.06
N ALA A 271 15.71 15.92 -0.92
CA ALA A 271 15.68 17.05 -1.84
C ALA A 271 14.66 16.81 -2.97
N ALA A 272 13.81 17.79 -3.25
CA ALA A 272 12.83 17.70 -4.31
C ALA A 272 13.46 17.93 -5.69
N VAL A 273 13.36 16.93 -6.58
CA VAL A 273 13.74 17.04 -7.99
C VAL A 273 12.48 17.26 -8.81
N TRP A 274 12.35 18.43 -9.41
CA TRP A 274 11.18 18.77 -10.20
C TRP A 274 11.34 18.26 -11.62
N ILE A 275 10.39 17.46 -12.08
CA ILE A 275 10.39 16.84 -13.40
C ILE A 275 9.24 17.44 -14.20
N GLN A 276 9.57 18.03 -15.35
CA GLN A 276 8.62 18.42 -16.37
C GLN A 276 8.35 17.22 -17.26
N VAL A 277 7.07 16.97 -17.52
CA VAL A 277 6.59 15.86 -18.37
C VAL A 277 5.97 16.46 -19.63
N ARG A 278 6.44 16.02 -20.80
CA ARG A 278 5.88 16.38 -22.11
C ARG A 278 5.64 15.11 -22.90
N VAL A 279 4.41 14.88 -23.33
CA VAL A 279 3.99 13.64 -23.99
C VAL A 279 3.01 13.96 -25.10
N THR A 280 3.20 13.31 -26.25
CA THR A 280 2.20 13.28 -27.32
C THR A 280 1.44 11.95 -27.22
N VAL A 281 0.11 12.02 -27.20
CA VAL A 281 -0.77 10.86 -27.05
C VAL A 281 -1.70 10.79 -28.25
N GLU A 282 -1.69 9.69 -28.96
CA GLU A 282 -2.58 9.41 -30.07
C GLU A 282 -3.83 8.71 -29.55
N LEU A 283 -5.00 9.24 -29.92
CA LEU A 283 -6.29 8.74 -29.46
C LEU A 283 -6.78 7.59 -30.34
N GLU A 284 -7.50 6.64 -29.74
CA GLU A 284 -8.13 5.51 -30.47
C GLU A 284 -9.29 5.97 -31.37
N ALA A 285 -9.97 7.05 -30.97
CA ALA A 285 -11.16 7.55 -31.65
C ALA A 285 -11.18 9.08 -31.67
N LEU A 286 -11.89 9.63 -32.66
CA LEU A 286 -12.14 11.08 -32.73
C LEU A 286 -13.12 11.47 -31.61
N LEU A 287 -12.66 12.29 -30.67
CA LEU A 287 -13.46 12.81 -29.57
C LEU A 287 -13.93 14.24 -29.87
N ASP A 288 -15.06 14.63 -29.28
CA ASP A 288 -15.47 16.02 -29.23
C ASP A 288 -14.64 16.81 -28.21
N ALA A 289 -14.62 18.15 -28.33
CA ALA A 289 -13.77 19.01 -27.51
C ALA A 289 -14.04 18.87 -25.99
N GLN A 290 -15.26 18.52 -25.57
CA GLN A 290 -15.57 18.33 -24.16
C GLN A 290 -15.02 17.00 -23.63
N SER A 291 -15.19 15.92 -24.39
CA SER A 291 -14.64 14.60 -24.04
C SER A 291 -13.12 14.58 -24.09
N GLU A 292 -12.50 15.30 -25.03
CA GLU A 292 -11.05 15.47 -25.09
C GLU A 292 -10.51 16.19 -23.84
N ALA A 293 -11.16 17.27 -23.41
CA ALA A 293 -10.78 17.98 -22.19
C ALA A 293 -10.94 17.11 -20.92
N ALA A 294 -11.99 16.29 -20.86
CA ALA A 294 -12.20 15.35 -19.77
C ALA A 294 -11.13 14.26 -19.74
N LEU A 295 -10.81 13.67 -20.89
CA LEU A 295 -9.75 12.66 -21.04
C LEU A 295 -8.39 13.25 -20.66
N ARG A 296 -8.09 14.48 -21.08
CA ARG A 296 -6.86 15.17 -20.70
C ARG A 296 -6.73 15.28 -19.18
N ALA A 297 -7.78 15.73 -18.50
CA ALA A 297 -7.79 15.84 -17.04
C ALA A 297 -7.60 14.48 -16.34
N GLU A 298 -8.16 13.41 -16.90
CA GLU A 298 -7.99 12.04 -16.39
C GLU A 298 -6.55 11.55 -16.56
N LEU A 299 -5.96 11.72 -17.74
CA LEU A 299 -4.55 11.37 -17.99
C LEU A 299 -3.60 12.21 -17.11
N GLU A 300 -3.87 13.51 -16.94
CA GLU A 300 -3.12 14.37 -16.03
C GLU A 300 -3.20 13.86 -14.57
N ALA A 301 -4.35 13.35 -14.14
CA ALA A 301 -4.53 12.77 -12.82
C ALA A 301 -3.72 11.46 -12.65
N ILE A 302 -3.70 10.60 -13.67
CA ILE A 302 -2.89 9.37 -13.68
C ILE A 302 -1.40 9.69 -13.52
N VAL A 303 -0.89 10.68 -14.28
CA VAL A 303 0.51 11.13 -14.14
C VAL A 303 0.74 11.68 -12.73
N ARG A 304 -0.16 12.51 -12.21
CA ARG A 304 -0.02 13.06 -10.85
C ARG A 304 0.02 11.95 -9.79
N GLU A 305 -0.86 10.96 -9.88
CA GLU A 305 -0.89 9.82 -8.96
C GLU A 305 0.40 8.99 -9.05
N PHE A 306 0.92 8.79 -10.25
CA PHE A 306 2.22 8.11 -10.45
C PHE A 306 3.33 8.80 -9.66
N PHE A 307 3.46 10.13 -9.73
CA PHE A 307 4.46 10.87 -8.96
C PHE A 307 4.21 10.84 -7.44
N THR A 308 2.97 10.72 -6.97
CA THR A 308 2.70 10.58 -5.53
C THR A 308 3.12 9.24 -4.96
N LYS A 309 3.15 8.18 -5.78
CA LYS A 309 3.57 6.83 -5.38
C LYS A 309 5.06 6.58 -5.48
N LEU A 310 5.82 7.52 -6.07
CA LEU A 310 7.27 7.35 -6.22
C LEU A 310 7.96 7.40 -4.87
N GLU A 311 8.87 6.46 -4.68
CA GLU A 311 9.71 6.37 -3.49
C GLU A 311 10.95 7.30 -3.59
N VAL A 312 11.59 7.57 -2.46
CA VAL A 312 12.91 8.21 -2.37
C VAL A 312 13.92 7.33 -3.12
N ASN A 313 14.84 7.95 -3.87
CA ASN A 313 15.80 7.26 -4.74
C ASN A 313 15.17 6.47 -5.91
N GLU A 314 13.87 6.64 -6.19
CA GLU A 314 13.25 6.04 -7.37
C GLU A 314 13.44 6.93 -8.61
N SER A 315 14.26 6.46 -9.54
CA SER A 315 14.46 7.14 -10.82
C SER A 315 13.25 7.00 -11.75
N VAL A 316 12.88 8.07 -12.43
CA VAL A 316 11.71 8.11 -13.32
C VAL A 316 12.09 7.64 -14.71
N ARG A 317 11.52 6.52 -15.15
CA ARG A 317 11.75 5.94 -16.49
C ARG A 317 10.60 6.26 -17.43
N TRP A 318 10.94 6.68 -18.64
CA TRP A 318 9.99 6.98 -19.70
C TRP A 318 9.07 5.79 -20.00
N ASN A 319 9.62 4.59 -20.19
CA ASN A 319 8.84 3.40 -20.50
C ASN A 319 7.79 3.05 -19.43
N LYS A 320 8.06 3.35 -18.15
CA LYS A 320 7.10 3.09 -17.05
C LYS A 320 5.90 4.04 -17.18
N LEU A 321 6.17 5.31 -17.46
CA LEU A 321 5.12 6.32 -17.69
C LEU A 321 4.35 6.06 -18.99
N ARG A 322 5.06 5.73 -20.08
CA ARG A 322 4.47 5.39 -21.38
C ARG A 322 3.48 4.23 -21.26
N ASN A 323 3.89 3.13 -20.61
CA ASN A 323 3.03 1.97 -20.43
C ASN A 323 1.81 2.28 -19.52
N LEU A 324 1.96 3.17 -18.54
CA LEU A 324 0.86 3.60 -17.69
C LEU A 324 -0.19 4.38 -18.47
N LEU A 325 0.23 5.29 -19.35
CA LEU A 325 -0.67 6.07 -20.21
C LEU A 325 -1.32 5.20 -21.29
N ALA A 326 -0.54 4.31 -21.92
CA ALA A 326 -1.03 3.38 -22.95
C ALA A 326 -2.00 2.31 -22.41
N ALA A 327 -2.11 2.14 -21.08
CA ALA A 327 -3.09 1.23 -20.49
C ALA A 327 -4.52 1.81 -20.52
N HIS A 328 -4.68 3.11 -20.80
CA HIS A 328 -5.99 3.74 -20.86
C HIS A 328 -6.71 3.37 -22.17
N PRO A 329 -7.99 2.94 -22.14
CA PRO A 329 -8.67 2.38 -23.32
C PRO A 329 -8.88 3.36 -24.48
N SER A 330 -8.82 4.66 -24.23
CA SER A 330 -8.95 5.70 -25.26
C SER A 330 -7.62 6.11 -25.92
N VAL A 331 -6.51 5.49 -25.53
CA VAL A 331 -5.16 5.79 -26.02
C VAL A 331 -4.70 4.67 -26.96
N ALA A 332 -4.39 5.02 -28.20
CA ALA A 332 -3.85 4.10 -29.20
C ALA A 332 -2.33 3.94 -29.05
N GLU A 333 -1.62 5.07 -29.07
CA GLU A 333 -0.16 5.11 -28.96
C GLU A 333 0.30 6.31 -28.13
N VAL A 334 1.46 6.17 -27.51
CA VAL A 334 2.12 7.23 -26.73
C VAL A 334 3.50 7.48 -27.32
N ALA A 335 3.63 8.60 -27.99
CA ALA A 335 4.82 9.00 -28.72
C ALA A 335 5.71 9.97 -27.91
N LEU A 336 6.94 10.15 -28.38
CA LEU A 336 7.81 11.22 -27.90
C LEU A 336 7.22 12.58 -28.30
N PRO A 337 7.47 13.64 -27.51
CA PRO A 337 6.98 14.97 -27.86
C PRO A 337 7.52 15.42 -29.22
N THR A 338 6.66 15.95 -30.08
CA THR A 338 7.05 16.56 -31.35
C THR A 338 7.61 17.97 -31.12
N SER A 339 8.68 18.34 -31.80
CA SER A 339 9.23 19.70 -31.72
C SER A 339 8.42 20.67 -32.56
N GLU A 340 7.58 21.51 -31.93
CA GLU A 340 7.09 22.72 -32.58
C GLU A 340 7.37 23.94 -31.70
N THR A 341 8.44 24.65 -32.01
CA THR A 341 8.54 26.09 -31.69
C THR A 341 9.15 26.79 -32.90
N VAL A 342 8.33 27.59 -33.57
CA VAL A 342 8.78 28.67 -34.46
C VAL A 342 8.82 29.92 -33.60
N ASP A 343 10.02 30.39 -33.26
CA ASP A 343 10.23 31.73 -32.72
C ASP A 343 11.30 32.41 -33.59
N ASP A 344 10.93 33.53 -34.21
CA ASP A 344 11.79 34.46 -34.98
C ASP A 344 12.96 33.84 -35.79
N GLY A 345 12.70 32.79 -36.58
CA GLY A 345 13.62 32.33 -37.63
C GLY A 345 14.90 31.63 -37.15
N GLU A 346 15.06 31.37 -35.85
CA GLU A 346 16.08 30.46 -35.32
C GLU A 346 15.42 29.20 -34.76
N LEU A 347 15.78 28.05 -35.33
CA LEU A 347 15.45 26.73 -34.79
C LEU A 347 16.17 26.52 -33.45
N VAL A 348 15.56 26.96 -32.36
CA VAL A 348 15.97 26.56 -31.01
C VAL A 348 15.49 25.12 -30.80
N VAL A 349 16.36 24.15 -31.09
CA VAL A 349 16.11 22.73 -30.77
C VAL A 349 16.18 22.57 -29.25
N SER A 350 15.06 22.84 -28.56
CA SER A 350 14.92 22.41 -27.17
C SER A 350 14.99 20.88 -27.14
N PRO A 351 15.69 20.26 -26.17
CA PRO A 351 15.77 18.82 -26.09
C PRO A 351 14.36 18.23 -26.02
N THR A 352 14.01 17.40 -27.01
CA THR A 352 12.72 16.70 -27.20
C THR A 352 12.61 15.52 -26.23
N TRP A 353 12.98 15.74 -24.97
CA TRP A 353 12.94 14.70 -23.96
C TRP A 353 11.56 14.67 -23.32
N PRO A 354 10.93 13.48 -23.20
CA PRO A 354 9.60 13.37 -22.62
C PRO A 354 9.61 13.68 -21.11
N LEU A 355 10.77 13.51 -20.47
CA LEU A 355 11.01 13.78 -19.06
C LEU A 355 12.24 14.68 -18.93
N LEU A 356 12.09 15.82 -18.26
CA LEU A 356 13.17 16.78 -18.05
C LEU A 356 13.23 17.21 -16.59
N ALA A 357 14.39 17.09 -15.96
CA ALA A 357 14.62 17.69 -14.65
C ALA A 357 14.79 19.21 -14.80
N VAL A 358 14.06 19.99 -14.00
CA VAL A 358 14.03 21.45 -14.09
C VAL A 358 14.14 22.10 -12.72
N ASP A 359 14.62 23.34 -12.68
CA ASP A 359 14.57 24.16 -11.47
C ASP A 359 13.12 24.55 -11.13
N ARG A 360 12.78 24.54 -9.84
CA ARG A 360 11.42 24.85 -9.36
C ARG A 360 10.93 26.21 -9.84
N LYS A 361 11.80 27.23 -9.82
CA LYS A 361 11.42 28.64 -10.05
C LYS A 361 11.65 29.08 -11.48
N THR A 362 12.79 28.70 -12.07
CA THR A 362 13.18 29.19 -13.40
C THR A 362 12.76 28.25 -14.52
N ALA A 363 12.33 27.02 -14.20
CA ALA A 363 12.07 25.95 -15.16
C ALA A 363 13.26 25.64 -16.08
N ALA A 364 14.47 26.10 -15.72
CA ALA A 364 15.67 25.85 -16.49
C ALA A 364 16.09 24.37 -16.32
N PRO A 365 16.61 23.72 -17.38
CA PRO A 365 17.08 22.34 -17.31
C PRO A 365 18.17 22.17 -16.25
N VAL A 366 18.02 21.16 -15.39
CA VAL A 366 19.03 20.76 -14.41
C VAL A 366 19.65 19.44 -14.88
N MET A 367 20.92 19.49 -15.28
CA MET A 367 21.59 18.35 -15.93
C MET A 367 22.39 17.47 -14.96
N THR A 368 22.67 17.96 -13.76
CA THR A 368 23.46 17.24 -12.74
C THR A 368 22.72 17.09 -11.43
N THR A 369 22.98 16.00 -10.70
CA THR A 369 22.52 15.80 -9.32
C THR A 369 23.26 16.71 -8.35
N SER A 370 22.81 16.76 -7.08
CA SER A 370 23.56 17.41 -5.99
C SER A 370 25.01 16.92 -5.88
N ASP A 371 25.25 15.66 -6.24
CA ASP A 371 26.54 14.98 -6.13
C ASP A 371 27.35 15.02 -7.44
N GLY A 372 26.86 15.75 -8.46
CA GLY A 372 27.56 15.93 -9.74
C GLY A 372 27.37 14.82 -10.77
N ALA A 373 26.52 13.82 -10.50
CA ALA A 373 26.18 12.78 -11.48
C ALA A 373 25.23 13.31 -12.57
N PRO A 374 25.27 12.79 -13.81
CA PRO A 374 24.31 13.18 -14.84
C PRO A 374 22.89 12.76 -14.47
N ARG A 375 21.92 13.66 -14.64
CA ARG A 375 20.49 13.36 -14.42
C ARG A 375 19.84 12.62 -15.58
N LEU A 376 20.42 12.64 -16.77
CA LEU A 376 19.86 11.94 -17.91
C LEU A 376 20.14 10.44 -17.79
N LEU A 377 19.09 9.61 -17.80
CA LEU A 377 19.22 8.19 -18.02
C LEU A 377 19.21 7.91 -19.53
N GLY A 378 20.25 7.28 -20.05
CA GLY A 378 20.41 7.00 -21.49
C GLY A 378 21.39 7.97 -22.15
N THR A 379 21.16 8.28 -23.42
CA THR A 379 21.96 9.24 -24.19
C THR A 379 21.10 10.43 -24.60
N GLU A 380 21.72 11.56 -24.95
CA GLU A 380 20.98 12.75 -25.41
C GLU A 380 20.13 12.46 -26.66
N SER A 381 20.58 11.52 -27.51
CA SER A 381 19.87 11.05 -28.70
C SER A 381 18.76 10.02 -28.42
N ALA A 382 18.74 9.41 -27.22
CA ALA A 382 17.77 8.40 -26.81
C ALA A 382 17.54 8.46 -25.29
N PRO A 383 16.81 9.48 -24.80
CA PRO A 383 16.53 9.64 -23.38
C PRO A 383 15.63 8.52 -22.87
N VAL A 384 16.08 7.80 -21.84
CA VAL A 384 15.32 6.71 -21.19
C VAL A 384 14.60 7.20 -19.93
N GLY A 385 15.05 8.32 -19.34
CA GLY A 385 14.40 8.91 -18.17
C GLY A 385 15.28 9.89 -17.40
N VAL A 386 14.88 10.16 -16.16
CA VAL A 386 15.57 11.07 -15.23
C VAL A 386 16.05 10.27 -14.03
N PHE A 387 17.36 10.35 -13.78
CA PHE A 387 18.03 9.82 -12.60
C PHE A 387 17.73 10.71 -11.39
N VAL A 388 17.29 10.06 -10.33
CA VAL A 388 17.05 10.67 -9.02
C VAL A 388 18.07 10.07 -8.07
N GLY A 389 18.81 10.93 -7.36
CA GLY A 389 19.85 10.51 -6.44
C GLY A 389 19.30 9.87 -5.16
N VAL A 390 20.21 9.29 -4.37
CA VAL A 390 19.89 8.54 -3.15
C VAL A 390 19.21 9.40 -2.07
N GLU A 391 19.48 10.71 -2.11
CA GLU A 391 18.98 11.71 -1.16
C GLU A 391 17.83 12.56 -1.74
N GLU A 392 17.32 12.16 -2.90
CA GLU A 392 16.39 12.94 -3.70
C GLU A 392 15.06 12.21 -3.91
N ARG A 393 14.00 12.99 -4.11
CA ARG A 393 12.68 12.49 -4.47
C ARG A 393 12.13 13.25 -5.67
N ALA A 394 11.63 12.51 -6.66
CA ALA A 394 10.95 13.09 -7.82
C ALA A 394 9.63 13.77 -7.43
N ARG A 395 9.40 14.97 -7.95
CA ARG A 395 8.11 15.65 -7.95
C ARG A 395 7.79 16.16 -9.34
N LEU A 396 6.50 16.23 -9.63
CA LEU A 396 6.01 16.85 -10.85
C LEU A 396 6.15 18.38 -10.75
N HIS A 397 6.85 19.01 -11.70
CA HIS A 397 7.10 20.47 -11.72
C HIS A 397 5.82 21.30 -11.85
N ALA A 398 4.99 20.95 -12.83
CA ALA A 398 3.75 21.63 -13.17
C ALA A 398 2.76 20.63 -13.79
N THR A 399 1.57 21.08 -14.16
CA THR A 399 0.63 20.26 -14.95
C THR A 399 1.35 19.65 -16.15
N PRO A 400 1.26 18.33 -16.38
CA PRO A 400 2.01 17.68 -17.44
C PRO A 400 1.47 18.17 -18.79
N GLN A 401 2.37 18.38 -19.75
CA GLN A 401 2.01 18.86 -21.07
C GLN A 401 1.65 17.63 -21.93
N LEU A 402 0.36 17.34 -22.00
CA LEU A 402 -0.19 16.26 -22.81
C LEU A 402 -0.77 16.84 -24.10
N ASP A 403 -0.15 16.51 -25.22
CA ASP A 403 -0.61 16.88 -26.55
C ASP A 403 -1.44 15.71 -27.12
N LEU A 404 -2.77 15.88 -27.15
CA LEU A 404 -3.70 14.85 -27.60
C LEU A 404 -3.90 15.00 -29.11
N GLN A 405 -3.45 14.01 -29.86
CA GLN A 405 -3.56 13.97 -31.31
C GLN A 405 -4.71 13.02 -31.71
N PRO A 406 -5.55 13.40 -32.69
CA PRO A 406 -6.59 12.51 -33.21
C PRO A 406 -5.99 11.23 -33.82
N PRO A 407 -6.77 10.13 -33.91
CA PRO A 407 -6.30 8.87 -34.51
C PRO A 407 -5.77 9.06 -35.93
N GLU A 408 -4.68 8.37 -36.26
CA GLU A 408 -4.33 8.11 -37.66
C GLU A 408 -5.30 7.06 -38.21
N LEU A 409 -6.13 7.45 -39.18
CA LEU A 409 -7.14 6.57 -39.77
C LEU A 409 -6.61 6.02 -41.09
N ALA A 410 -6.50 4.69 -41.21
CA ALA A 410 -6.14 4.06 -42.47
C ALA A 410 -7.31 4.16 -43.47
N VAL A 411 -7.01 4.52 -44.71
CA VAL A 411 -7.93 4.40 -45.84
C VAL A 411 -7.33 3.39 -46.80
N TRP A 412 -8.02 2.27 -46.99
CA TRP A 412 -7.56 1.24 -47.91
C TRP A 412 -8.13 1.48 -49.29
N ILE A 413 -7.26 1.37 -50.29
CA ILE A 413 -7.65 1.37 -51.70
C ILE A 413 -7.35 -0.02 -52.25
N ASP A 414 -8.40 -0.73 -52.65
CA ASP A 414 -8.29 -1.93 -53.47
C ASP A 414 -8.47 -1.55 -54.93
N VAL A 415 -7.60 -2.07 -55.80
CA VAL A 415 -7.58 -1.77 -57.24
C VAL A 415 -7.87 -3.04 -58.01
N GLU A 416 -8.88 -3.01 -58.86
CA GLU A 416 -9.20 -4.05 -59.84
C GLU A 416 -8.93 -3.47 -61.24
N ALA A 417 -8.25 -4.22 -62.12
CA ALA A 417 -8.00 -3.80 -63.50
C ALA A 417 -7.77 -5.02 -64.41
N ASP A 418 -8.04 -4.86 -65.71
CA ASP A 418 -7.72 -5.87 -66.71
C ASP A 418 -6.32 -5.60 -67.31
N HIS A 419 -5.58 -6.66 -67.61
CA HIS A 419 -4.30 -6.60 -68.32
C HIS A 419 -4.38 -7.34 -69.66
N ALA A 420 -3.51 -6.94 -70.60
CA ALA A 420 -3.44 -7.58 -71.91
C ALA A 420 -3.02 -9.06 -71.82
N SER A 421 -3.61 -9.92 -72.65
CA SER A 421 -3.29 -11.36 -72.65
C SER A 421 -1.82 -11.60 -73.00
N GLY A 422 -1.13 -12.41 -72.19
CA GLY A 422 0.30 -12.75 -72.36
C GLY A 422 1.29 -11.83 -71.64
N SER A 423 0.82 -10.84 -70.89
CA SER A 423 1.67 -9.93 -70.10
C SER A 423 2.16 -10.56 -68.79
N ASP A 424 3.32 -10.09 -68.30
CA ASP A 424 3.82 -10.48 -66.98
C ASP A 424 3.11 -9.68 -65.88
N VAL A 425 2.16 -10.33 -65.21
CA VAL A 425 1.31 -9.76 -64.15
C VAL A 425 2.13 -9.05 -63.07
N ALA A 426 3.31 -9.57 -62.71
CA ALA A 426 4.14 -8.98 -61.67
C ALA A 426 4.77 -7.64 -62.11
N VAL A 427 5.07 -7.49 -63.41
CA VAL A 427 5.62 -6.26 -63.97
C VAL A 427 4.54 -5.19 -64.07
N VAL A 428 3.33 -5.57 -64.48
CA VAL A 428 2.16 -4.67 -64.55
C VAL A 428 1.75 -4.21 -63.15
N GLU A 429 1.68 -5.12 -62.16
CA GLU A 429 1.38 -4.77 -60.77
C GLU A 429 2.42 -3.80 -60.18
N ALA A 430 3.71 -4.04 -60.42
CA ALA A 430 4.78 -3.17 -59.92
C ALA A 430 4.72 -1.76 -60.52
N ALA A 431 4.47 -1.65 -61.83
CA ALA A 431 4.33 -0.37 -62.52
C ALA A 431 3.09 0.40 -62.04
N LEU A 432 1.96 -0.31 -61.84
CA LEU A 432 0.73 0.27 -61.30
C LEU A 432 0.93 0.79 -59.87
N ARG A 433 1.58 0.02 -58.99
CA ARG A 433 1.91 0.47 -57.63
C ARG A 433 2.84 1.68 -57.62
N GLU A 434 3.80 1.75 -58.54
CA GLU A 434 4.73 2.88 -58.64
C GLU A 434 3.99 4.18 -59.01
N GLU A 435 3.10 4.13 -60.01
CA GLU A 435 2.31 5.30 -60.41
C GLU A 435 1.30 5.71 -59.33
N LEU A 436 0.66 4.75 -58.66
CA LEU A 436 -0.24 5.04 -57.54
C LEU A 436 0.50 5.66 -56.34
N ALA A 437 1.75 5.26 -56.07
CA ALA A 437 2.57 5.86 -55.02
C ALA A 437 2.99 7.32 -55.33
N LYS A 438 3.00 7.72 -56.60
CA LYS A 438 3.21 9.13 -57.02
C LYS A 438 1.95 9.98 -56.82
N ILE A 439 0.77 9.36 -56.82
CA ILE A 439 -0.52 10.03 -56.67
C ILE A 439 -0.91 10.11 -55.19
N PHE A 440 -0.75 9.02 -54.45
CA PHE A 440 -1.08 8.92 -53.04
C PHE A 440 0.21 8.80 -52.21
N PRO A 441 0.59 9.83 -51.43
CA PRO A 441 1.77 9.77 -50.59
C PRO A 441 1.60 8.71 -49.50
N ALA A 442 2.70 8.06 -49.12
CA ALA A 442 2.71 7.02 -48.08
C ALA A 442 2.60 7.57 -46.64
N GLU A 443 2.82 8.87 -46.47
CA GLU A 443 2.72 9.61 -45.21
C GLU A 443 1.28 10.09 -44.98
N ALA A 444 0.90 10.29 -43.71
CA ALA A 444 -0.44 10.79 -43.36
C ALA A 444 -0.73 12.13 -44.06
N LEU A 445 -1.89 12.24 -44.69
CA LEU A 445 -2.25 13.43 -45.46
C LEU A 445 -2.32 14.68 -44.57
N GLN A 446 -1.49 15.68 -44.84
CA GLN A 446 -1.56 16.97 -44.13
C GLN A 446 -2.70 17.88 -44.63
N ASN A 447 -3.19 17.64 -45.84
CA ASN A 447 -4.28 18.37 -46.50
C ASN A 447 -5.21 17.39 -47.22
N PRO A 448 -6.52 17.72 -47.36
CA PRO A 448 -7.44 16.86 -48.08
C PRO A 448 -7.04 16.77 -49.55
N VAL A 449 -6.92 15.54 -50.05
CA VAL A 449 -6.66 15.26 -51.46
C VAL A 449 -7.99 14.92 -52.12
N SER A 450 -8.25 15.49 -53.30
CA SER A 450 -9.38 15.11 -54.15
C SER A 450 -8.82 14.82 -55.53
N VAL A 451 -8.98 13.59 -56.01
CA VAL A 451 -8.54 13.21 -57.37
C VAL A 451 -9.78 12.84 -58.17
N SER A 452 -9.94 13.44 -59.36
CA SER A 452 -11.04 13.11 -60.25
C SER A 452 -10.76 11.83 -61.07
N TRP A 453 -11.81 11.14 -61.51
CA TRP A 453 -11.67 9.93 -62.36
C TRP A 453 -10.81 10.18 -63.59
N ASN A 454 -11.05 11.29 -64.29
CA ASN A 454 -10.29 11.66 -65.49
C ASN A 454 -8.80 11.90 -65.22
N GLU A 455 -8.43 12.38 -64.03
CA GLU A 455 -7.02 12.55 -63.67
C GLU A 455 -6.34 11.23 -63.32
N LEU A 456 -7.08 10.28 -62.73
CA LEU A 456 -6.60 8.93 -62.46
C LEU A 456 -6.40 8.14 -63.75
N SER A 457 -7.39 8.11 -64.64
CA SER A 457 -7.30 7.36 -65.90
C SER A 457 -6.18 7.89 -66.79
N THR A 458 -6.09 9.21 -66.98
CA THR A 458 -5.03 9.83 -67.81
C THR A 458 -3.62 9.54 -67.30
N ARG A 459 -3.43 9.43 -65.97
CA ARG A 459 -2.10 9.12 -65.39
C ARG A 459 -1.78 7.63 -65.48
N LEU A 460 -2.79 6.77 -65.42
CA LEU A 460 -2.63 5.32 -65.48
C LEU A 460 -2.62 4.76 -66.91
N ASP A 461 -3.09 5.53 -67.92
CA ASP A 461 -2.95 5.27 -69.36
C ASP A 461 -1.48 5.05 -69.81
N GLY A 462 -0.52 5.51 -69.00
CA GLY A 462 0.91 5.35 -69.26
C GLY A 462 1.51 4.01 -68.85
N VAL A 463 0.75 3.16 -68.13
CA VAL A 463 1.20 1.84 -67.68
C VAL A 463 1.03 0.85 -68.84
N ALA A 464 2.15 0.26 -69.30
CA ALA A 464 2.14 -0.70 -70.39
C ALA A 464 1.31 -1.95 -70.04
N ASP A 465 0.54 -2.44 -71.02
CA ASP A 465 -0.31 -3.64 -70.93
C ASP A 465 -1.46 -3.59 -69.92
N LEU A 466 -1.80 -2.41 -69.39
CA LEU A 466 -2.98 -2.17 -68.56
C LEU A 466 -4.13 -1.61 -69.42
N ASP A 467 -5.33 -2.16 -69.30
CA ASP A 467 -6.53 -1.53 -69.86
C ASP A 467 -7.05 -0.48 -68.86
N SER A 468 -6.85 0.79 -69.17
CA SER A 468 -7.30 1.89 -68.32
C SER A 468 -8.82 2.06 -68.28
N GLY A 469 -9.56 1.45 -69.22
CA GLY A 469 -11.03 1.45 -69.25
C GLY A 469 -11.68 0.47 -68.26
N SER A 470 -10.95 -0.54 -67.79
CA SER A 470 -11.44 -1.56 -66.85
C SER A 470 -11.08 -1.26 -65.39
N LEU A 471 -10.44 -0.13 -65.12
CA LEU A 471 -10.04 0.26 -63.78
C LEU A 471 -11.25 0.39 -62.85
N ARG A 472 -11.11 -0.18 -61.65
CA ARG A 472 -12.08 -0.05 -60.58
C ARG A 472 -11.37 0.11 -59.25
N PHE A 473 -11.73 1.15 -58.52
CA PHE A 473 -11.19 1.46 -57.21
C PHE A 473 -12.26 1.25 -56.16
N VAL A 474 -11.95 0.44 -55.15
CA VAL A 474 -12.78 0.25 -53.96
C VAL A 474 -12.07 0.91 -52.80
N ILE A 475 -12.63 2.02 -52.33
CA ILE A 475 -12.10 2.82 -51.22
C ILE A 475 -12.85 2.42 -49.95
N LEU A 476 -12.10 2.00 -48.94
CA LEU A 476 -12.60 1.59 -47.64
C LEU A 476 -12.11 2.58 -46.58
N HIS A 477 -13.02 3.35 -46.01
CA HIS A 477 -12.69 4.28 -44.92
C HIS A 477 -12.76 3.55 -43.57
N ALA A 478 -11.66 3.51 -42.80
CA ALA A 478 -11.66 2.92 -41.47
C ALA A 478 -12.55 3.69 -40.46
N ARG A 479 -12.80 4.98 -40.71
CA ARG A 479 -13.59 5.86 -39.83
C ARG A 479 -15.06 5.48 -39.72
N ASP A 480 -15.70 5.20 -40.85
CA ASP A 480 -17.16 5.04 -40.97
C ASP A 480 -17.57 3.72 -41.64
N GLY A 481 -16.59 2.91 -42.07
CA GLY A 481 -16.84 1.66 -42.79
C GLY A 481 -17.47 1.87 -44.16
N ARG A 482 -17.46 3.09 -44.70
CA ARG A 482 -18.04 3.41 -46.00
C ARG A 482 -17.18 2.81 -47.10
N VAL A 483 -17.84 2.10 -48.02
CA VAL A 483 -17.24 1.56 -49.23
C VAL A 483 -17.65 2.46 -50.39
N VAL A 484 -16.69 3.12 -51.02
CA VAL A 484 -16.93 3.90 -52.25
C VAL A 484 -16.30 3.14 -53.41
N THR A 485 -17.12 2.78 -54.39
CA THR A 485 -16.63 2.18 -55.64
C THR A 485 -16.59 3.24 -56.72
N VAL A 486 -15.42 3.44 -57.32
CA VAL A 486 -15.26 4.29 -58.49
C VAL A 486 -14.95 3.37 -59.68
N ALA A 487 -15.82 3.40 -60.69
CA ALA A 487 -15.72 2.63 -61.93
C ALA A 487 -16.17 3.52 -63.10
N ASP A 488 -15.97 3.04 -64.34
CA ASP A 488 -16.11 3.73 -65.63
C ASP A 488 -17.49 4.36 -65.94
N ASP A 489 -17.92 5.34 -65.14
CA ASP A 489 -19.06 6.21 -65.40
C ASP A 489 -18.81 7.63 -64.86
N PRO A 490 -18.53 8.62 -65.74
CA PRO A 490 -18.31 10.01 -65.32
C PRO A 490 -19.56 10.66 -64.68
N ALA A 491 -20.76 10.09 -64.86
CA ALA A 491 -22.00 10.57 -64.24
C ALA A 491 -22.33 9.91 -62.89
N ALA A 492 -21.72 8.76 -62.56
CA ALA A 492 -21.90 8.07 -61.28
C ALA A 492 -20.85 8.44 -60.21
N SER A 493 -19.89 9.31 -60.55
CA SER A 493 -18.78 9.66 -59.67
C SER A 493 -19.24 10.51 -58.47
N GLU A 494 -19.45 9.86 -57.32
CA GLU A 494 -19.44 10.59 -56.05
C GLU A 494 -18.00 11.12 -55.82
N HIS A 495 -17.86 12.42 -55.57
CA HIS A 495 -16.58 13.01 -55.21
C HIS A 495 -16.08 12.41 -53.88
N THR A 496 -15.09 11.52 -53.94
CA THR A 496 -14.38 11.09 -52.72
C THR A 496 -13.42 12.20 -52.31
N THR A 497 -13.67 12.78 -51.15
CA THR A 497 -12.76 13.75 -50.52
C THR A 497 -12.02 13.02 -49.40
N PHE A 498 -10.71 12.85 -49.54
CA PHE A 498 -9.88 12.31 -48.46
C PHE A 498 -9.68 13.40 -47.41
N VAL A 499 -9.84 13.09 -46.13
CA VAL A 499 -9.75 14.08 -45.04
C VAL A 499 -8.34 14.08 -44.44
N ILE A 500 -7.97 15.21 -43.80
CA ILE A 500 -6.70 15.41 -43.11
C ILE A 500 -6.40 14.25 -42.12
N ARG A 501 -5.17 13.72 -42.18
CA ARG A 501 -4.58 12.59 -41.42
C ARG A 501 -5.10 11.19 -41.72
N GLU A 502 -5.72 10.99 -42.88
CA GLU A 502 -5.90 9.66 -43.43
C GLU A 502 -4.58 9.15 -44.02
N ARG A 503 -4.17 7.92 -43.68
CA ARG A 503 -3.05 7.22 -44.34
C ARG A 503 -3.60 6.33 -45.43
N ILE A 504 -3.28 6.65 -46.68
CA ILE A 504 -3.76 5.89 -47.84
C ILE A 504 -2.84 4.69 -48.06
N GLU A 505 -3.40 3.49 -47.93
CA GLU A 505 -2.69 2.24 -48.19
C GLU A 505 -3.32 1.49 -49.36
N ILE A 506 -2.50 1.16 -50.37
CA ILE A 506 -2.92 0.26 -51.45
C ILE A 506 -2.87 -1.17 -50.90
N ARG A 507 -4.06 -1.72 -50.60
CA ARG A 507 -4.19 -2.98 -49.87
C ARG A 507 -4.09 -4.18 -50.81
N ASN A 508 -4.96 -4.26 -51.81
CA ASN A 508 -4.93 -5.30 -52.82
C ASN A 508 -4.92 -4.72 -54.24
N VAL A 509 -4.20 -5.39 -55.14
CA VAL A 509 -4.25 -5.15 -56.58
C VAL A 509 -4.65 -6.47 -57.23
N HIS A 510 -5.82 -6.50 -57.84
CA HIS A 510 -6.36 -7.66 -58.55
C HIS A 510 -6.34 -7.37 -60.04
N LEU A 511 -5.50 -8.11 -60.77
CA LEU A 511 -5.40 -8.02 -62.21
C LEU A 511 -6.12 -9.21 -62.85
N PHE A 512 -7.05 -8.94 -63.75
CA PHE A 512 -7.76 -9.96 -64.53
C PHE A 512 -7.23 -9.97 -65.97
N GLU A 513 -7.27 -11.13 -66.63
CA GLU A 513 -6.87 -11.21 -68.04
C GLU A 513 -8.05 -10.74 -68.90
N ALA A 514 -7.81 -9.78 -69.81
CA ALA A 514 -8.84 -9.27 -70.70
C ALA A 514 -9.39 -10.39 -71.60
N GLU A 515 -10.72 -10.57 -71.63
CA GLU A 515 -11.37 -11.44 -72.62
C GLU A 515 -11.43 -10.71 -73.97
N ASP A 516 -10.79 -11.27 -75.00
CA ASP A 516 -10.71 -10.77 -76.39
C ASP A 516 -12.06 -10.34 -77.02
#